data_AF-A0A2P8CWS5-F1
#
_entry.id   AF-A0A2P8CWS5-F1
#
_cell.length_a   1.000
_cell.length_b   1.000
_cell.length_c   1.000
_cell.angle_alpha   90.00
_cell.angle_beta   90.00
_cell.angle_gamma   90.00
#
_symmetry.space_group_name_H-M   'P 1'
#
loop_
_entity.id
_entity.type
_entity.pdbx_description
1 polymer ?
#
loop_
_entity_poly.entity_id
_entity_poly.type
_entity_poly.pdbx_seq_one_letter_code
_entity_poly.pdbx_strand_id
1 'polypeptide(L)'
;MGSPCPRASSTAGALSARGEPRLTTIGDWFRQILDAAGSAAELVRVPEHALPADLAISGSHPQHLHVSVALAERLIGWAPGDPAARVAESVRWHLANPSPNAWTPEESAADDAALAAAHDWLA
;
A
#
# COMPACT_ATOMS: atom_id res chain seq x y z
N MET A 1 16.37 40.56 -29.50
CA MET A 1 15.99 39.13 -29.52
C MET A 1 17.19 38.34 -29.02
N GLY A 2 17.22 37.99 -27.74
CA GLY A 2 18.28 37.18 -27.15
C GLY A 2 17.86 35.72 -27.18
N SER A 3 18.63 34.87 -27.84
CA SER A 3 18.44 33.42 -27.78
C SER A 3 18.57 32.94 -26.33
N PRO A 4 17.73 32.02 -25.84
CA PRO A 4 17.88 31.50 -24.49
C PRO A 4 19.17 30.68 -24.40
N CYS A 5 19.91 30.90 -23.32
CA CYS A 5 21.11 30.14 -22.96
C CYS A 5 20.71 28.69 -22.63
N PRO A 6 21.32 27.66 -23.26
CA PRO A 6 21.00 26.28 -22.94
C PRO A 6 21.53 25.95 -21.54
N ARG A 7 20.63 25.70 -20.58
CA ARG A 7 21.01 25.09 -19.30
C ARG A 7 21.34 23.61 -19.56
N ALA A 8 22.62 23.27 -19.51
CA ALA A 8 23.01 21.89 -19.27
C ALA A 8 22.63 21.52 -17.83
N SER A 9 21.55 20.75 -17.65
CA SER A 9 21.19 20.23 -16.34
C SER A 9 22.03 18.99 -16.06
N SER A 10 23.13 19.16 -15.33
CA SER A 10 23.79 18.03 -14.68
C SER A 10 22.81 17.37 -13.71
N THR A 11 22.64 16.05 -13.80
CA THR A 11 21.80 15.25 -12.89
C THR A 11 22.57 14.76 -11.66
N ALA A 12 23.88 15.02 -11.59
CA ALA A 12 24.71 14.64 -10.46
C ALA A 12 24.20 15.33 -9.17
N GLY A 13 23.74 14.53 -8.21
CA GLY A 13 23.20 14.99 -6.92
C GLY A 13 21.68 15.16 -6.87
N ALA A 14 20.93 14.89 -7.95
CA ALA A 14 19.47 15.00 -7.92
C ALA A 14 18.81 13.83 -7.15
N LEU A 15 17.96 14.15 -6.18
CA LEU A 15 17.06 13.19 -5.52
C LEU A 15 15.71 13.19 -6.25
N SER A 16 15.24 12.02 -6.67
CA SER A 16 13.93 11.86 -7.30
C SER A 16 13.10 10.82 -6.55
N ALA A 17 11.83 11.15 -6.28
CA ALA A 17 10.90 10.23 -5.64
C ALA A 17 10.46 9.14 -6.62
N ARG A 18 10.21 7.95 -6.06
CA ARG A 18 9.56 6.81 -6.74
C ARG A 18 8.36 6.41 -5.90
N GLY A 19 7.24 6.16 -6.56
CA GLY A 19 6.00 5.77 -5.91
C GLY A 19 4.89 5.58 -6.92
N GLU A 20 3.74 5.15 -6.46
CA GLU A 20 2.57 4.98 -7.30
C GLU A 20 2.00 6.35 -7.71
N PRO A 21 1.64 6.55 -8.99
CA PRO A 21 1.15 7.83 -9.48
C PRO A 21 -0.29 8.11 -9.00
N ARG A 22 -0.98 7.08 -8.51
CA ARG A 22 -2.35 7.12 -8.01
C ARG A 22 -2.40 6.60 -6.58
N LEU A 23 -3.20 7.25 -5.75
CA LEU A 23 -3.53 6.75 -4.42
C LEU A 23 -4.60 5.66 -4.53
N THR A 24 -4.50 4.67 -3.66
CA THR A 24 -5.52 3.65 -3.46
C THR A 24 -5.95 3.69 -2.00
N THR A 25 -7.22 3.38 -1.72
CA THR A 25 -7.62 3.21 -0.32
C THR A 25 -7.05 1.88 0.20
N ILE A 26 -6.84 1.77 1.51
CA ILE A 26 -6.44 0.49 2.12
C ILE A 26 -7.45 -0.62 1.77
N GLY A 27 -8.76 -0.29 1.73
CA GLY A 27 -9.79 -1.25 1.30
C GLY A 27 -9.61 -1.71 -0.14
N ASP A 28 -9.34 -0.81 -1.09
CA ASP A 28 -9.09 -1.18 -2.49
C ASP A 28 -7.81 -2.02 -2.65
N TRP A 29 -6.78 -1.74 -1.85
CA TRP A 29 -5.56 -2.53 -1.83
C TRP A 29 -5.81 -3.96 -1.31
N PHE A 30 -6.53 -4.10 -0.19
CA PHE A 30 -6.91 -5.42 0.33
C PHE A 30 -7.80 -6.20 -0.65
N ARG A 31 -8.73 -5.55 -1.35
CA ARG A 31 -9.53 -6.22 -2.39
C ARG A 31 -8.67 -6.78 -3.51
N GLN A 32 -7.67 -6.02 -3.98
CA GLN A 32 -6.71 -6.53 -4.98
C GLN A 32 -5.96 -7.78 -4.49
N ILE A 33 -5.62 -7.83 -3.20
CA ILE A 33 -4.97 -9.00 -2.58
C ILE A 33 -5.93 -10.21 -2.56
N LEU A 34 -7.17 -10.01 -2.09
CA LEU A 34 -8.17 -11.07 -2.00
C LEU A 34 -8.52 -11.64 -3.39
N ASP A 35 -8.73 -10.78 -4.37
CA ASP A 35 -9.01 -11.16 -5.75
C ASP A 35 -7.84 -11.96 -6.34
N ALA A 36 -6.61 -11.48 -6.16
CA ALA A 36 -5.42 -12.17 -6.63
C ALA A 36 -5.16 -13.52 -5.94
N ALA A 37 -5.60 -13.67 -4.68
CA ALA A 37 -5.51 -14.90 -3.92
C ALA A 37 -6.64 -15.89 -4.25
N GLY A 38 -7.69 -15.46 -4.96
CA GLY A 38 -8.92 -16.25 -5.14
C GLY A 38 -9.66 -16.49 -3.81
N SER A 39 -9.51 -15.58 -2.86
CA SER A 39 -10.11 -15.69 -1.53
C SER A 39 -11.59 -15.30 -1.54
N ALA A 40 -12.40 -16.00 -0.75
CA ALA A 40 -13.80 -15.67 -0.52
C ALA A 40 -14.01 -14.81 0.74
N ALA A 41 -12.93 -14.33 1.37
CA ALA A 41 -13.03 -13.50 2.57
C ALA A 41 -13.66 -12.14 2.26
N GLU A 42 -14.32 -11.56 3.27
CA GLU A 42 -14.92 -10.25 3.21
C GLU A 42 -14.13 -9.22 4.03
N LEU A 43 -14.23 -7.96 3.64
CA LEU A 43 -13.64 -6.85 4.39
C LEU A 43 -14.70 -6.21 5.28
N VAL A 44 -14.50 -6.29 6.59
CA VAL A 44 -15.33 -5.62 7.60
C VAL A 44 -14.63 -4.39 8.15
N ARG A 45 -15.39 -3.51 8.82
CA ARG A 45 -14.82 -2.37 9.56
C ARG A 45 -14.81 -2.67 11.05
N VAL A 46 -13.67 -2.40 11.67
CA VAL A 46 -13.45 -2.52 13.12
C VAL A 46 -13.31 -1.12 13.72
N PRO A 47 -13.94 -0.82 14.88
CA PRO A 47 -13.69 0.42 15.60
C PRO A 47 -12.22 0.60 15.96
N GLU A 48 -11.70 1.82 15.87
CA GLU A 48 -10.28 2.11 16.17
C GLU A 48 -9.85 1.66 17.58
N HIS A 49 -10.73 1.80 18.57
CA HIS A 49 -10.45 1.38 19.96
C HIS A 49 -10.39 -0.14 20.15
N ALA A 50 -10.80 -0.92 19.16
CA ALA A 50 -10.74 -2.38 19.16
C ALA A 50 -9.54 -2.91 18.36
N LEU A 51 -8.73 -2.04 17.75
CA LEU A 51 -7.54 -2.47 17.01
C LEU A 51 -6.47 -3.06 17.96
N PRO A 52 -5.84 -4.19 17.58
CA PRO A 52 -4.65 -4.69 18.23
C PRO A 52 -3.54 -3.64 18.33
N ALA A 53 -2.75 -3.68 19.40
CA ALA A 53 -1.77 -2.62 19.70
C ALA A 53 -0.66 -2.48 18.65
N ASP A 54 -0.28 -3.59 18.02
CA ASP A 54 0.68 -3.64 16.92
C ASP A 54 0.15 -3.00 15.62
N LEU A 55 -1.19 -2.90 15.48
CA LEU A 55 -1.85 -2.20 14.37
C LEU A 55 -2.15 -0.72 14.66
N ALA A 56 -1.82 -0.20 15.84
CA ALA A 56 -2.14 1.19 16.20
C ALA A 56 -1.59 2.24 15.21
N ILE A 57 -0.45 1.98 14.56
CA ILE A 57 0.14 2.89 13.57
C ILE A 57 -0.68 2.99 12.26
N SER A 58 -1.53 2.00 11.98
CA SER A 58 -2.43 2.03 10.83
C SER A 58 -3.56 3.05 10.98
N GLY A 59 -3.94 3.38 12.22
CA GLY A 59 -4.91 4.44 12.54
C GLY A 59 -4.27 5.83 12.69
N SER A 60 -2.94 5.93 12.86
CA SER A 60 -2.30 7.17 13.32
C SER A 60 -2.08 8.24 12.25
N HIS A 61 -2.40 7.99 10.98
CA HIS A 61 -2.11 8.90 9.86
C HIS A 61 -3.41 9.41 9.22
N PRO A 62 -3.80 10.68 9.47
CA PRO A 62 -5.06 11.22 8.95
C PRO A 62 -5.00 11.64 7.47
N GLN A 63 -3.83 11.54 6.82
CA GLN A 63 -3.62 12.02 5.45
C GLN A 63 -2.92 10.98 4.57
N HIS A 64 -3.37 10.87 3.32
CA HIS A 64 -2.68 10.11 2.29
C HIS A 64 -1.35 10.80 1.93
N LEU A 65 -0.27 10.02 1.80
CA LEU A 65 1.00 10.50 1.28
C LEU A 65 1.03 10.31 -0.24
N HIS A 66 1.09 11.43 -0.98
CA HIS A 66 1.27 11.42 -2.44
C HIS A 66 2.59 12.06 -2.81
N VAL A 67 3.34 11.44 -3.71
CA VAL A 67 4.63 11.93 -4.19
C VAL A 67 4.60 12.12 -5.69
N SER A 68 5.22 13.21 -6.17
CA SER A 68 5.40 13.43 -7.60
C SER A 68 6.58 12.62 -8.11
N VAL A 69 6.35 11.80 -9.14
CA VAL A 69 7.38 10.99 -9.82
C VAL A 69 7.94 11.65 -11.09
N ALA A 70 7.46 12.85 -11.43
CA ALA A 70 7.77 13.50 -12.70
C ALA A 70 9.27 13.76 -12.90
N LEU A 71 10.04 13.90 -11.83
CA LEU A 71 11.49 14.05 -11.93
C LEU A 71 12.17 12.72 -12.31
N ALA A 72 11.72 11.59 -11.76
CA ALA A 72 12.25 10.28 -12.10
C ALA A 72 11.95 9.91 -13.56
N GLU A 73 10.73 10.22 -14.04
CA GLU A 73 10.35 10.05 -15.44
C GLU A 73 11.28 10.83 -16.38
N ARG A 74 11.54 12.11 -16.07
CA ARG A 74 12.35 12.98 -16.92
C ARG A 74 13.84 12.65 -16.88
N LEU A 75 14.38 12.30 -15.71
CA LEU A 75 15.82 12.14 -15.54
C LEU A 75 16.31 10.75 -15.93
N ILE A 76 15.55 9.71 -15.62
CA ILE A 76 15.98 8.32 -15.77
C ILE A 76 15.00 7.46 -16.57
N GLY A 77 13.95 8.06 -17.14
CA GLY A 77 12.93 7.32 -17.91
C GLY A 77 12.16 6.32 -17.04
N TRP A 78 12.18 6.48 -15.71
CA TRP A 78 11.49 5.56 -14.82
C TRP A 78 9.99 5.74 -14.95
N ALA A 79 9.25 4.63 -15.04
CA ALA A 79 7.81 4.62 -15.00
C ALA A 79 7.33 3.54 -14.01
N PRO A 80 6.25 3.80 -13.26
CA PRO A 80 5.64 2.80 -12.40
C PRO A 80 5.04 1.68 -13.24
N GLY A 81 5.10 0.45 -12.73
CA GLY A 81 4.33 -0.66 -13.28
C GLY A 81 2.84 -0.55 -12.94
N ASP A 82 2.01 -1.40 -13.54
CA ASP A 82 0.60 -1.55 -13.14
C ASP A 82 0.51 -2.12 -11.71
N PRO A 83 -0.07 -1.39 -10.75
CA PRO A 83 -0.18 -1.84 -9.36
C PRO A 83 -0.92 -3.16 -9.21
N ALA A 84 -2.02 -3.36 -9.94
CA ALA A 84 -2.83 -4.58 -9.82
C ALA A 84 -2.02 -5.81 -10.27
N ALA A 85 -1.31 -5.70 -11.40
CA ALA A 85 -0.42 -6.76 -11.87
C ALA A 85 0.71 -7.07 -10.87
N ARG A 86 1.31 -6.03 -10.26
CA ARG A 86 2.40 -6.19 -9.27
C ARG A 86 1.91 -6.79 -7.95
N VAL A 87 0.74 -6.39 -7.46
CA VAL A 87 0.10 -7.02 -6.29
C VAL A 87 -0.18 -8.48 -6.58
N ALA A 88 -0.77 -8.82 -7.73
CA ALA A 88 -1.06 -10.21 -8.08
C ALA A 88 0.20 -11.08 -8.18
N GLU A 89 1.30 -10.52 -8.70
CA GLU A 89 2.61 -11.17 -8.72
C GLU A 89 3.15 -11.45 -7.31
N SER A 90 3.07 -10.45 -6.43
CA SER A 90 3.46 -10.61 -5.02
C SER A 90 2.61 -11.66 -4.30
N VAL A 91 1.29 -11.66 -4.49
CA VAL A 91 0.38 -12.63 -3.87
C VAL A 91 0.70 -14.05 -4.31
N ARG A 92 0.91 -14.28 -5.62
CA ARG A 92 1.33 -15.60 -6.12
C ARG A 92 2.62 -16.09 -5.47
N TRP A 93 3.58 -15.18 -5.28
CA TRP A 93 4.83 -15.53 -4.60
C TRP A 93 4.59 -15.91 -3.14
N HIS A 94 3.81 -15.13 -2.38
CA HIS A 94 3.53 -15.42 -0.97
C HIS A 94 2.75 -16.73 -0.78
N LEU A 95 1.81 -17.05 -1.67
CA LEU A 95 1.10 -18.33 -1.65
C LEU A 95 2.03 -19.52 -1.93
N ALA A 96 3.00 -19.34 -2.83
CA ALA A 96 4.01 -20.36 -3.12
C ALA A 96 5.11 -20.45 -2.04
N ASN A 97 5.26 -19.42 -1.20
CA ASN A 97 6.29 -19.31 -0.16
C ASN A 97 5.67 -18.91 1.19
N PRO A 98 4.92 -19.80 1.85
CA PRO A 98 4.31 -19.50 3.14
C PRO A 98 5.35 -19.08 4.18
N SER A 99 4.98 -18.17 5.07
CA SER A 99 5.83 -17.78 6.20
C SER A 99 6.19 -19.02 7.04
N PRO A 100 7.46 -19.21 7.43
CA PRO A 100 7.84 -20.29 8.33
C PRO A 100 7.35 -20.05 9.77
N ASN A 101 6.96 -18.82 10.09
CA ASN A 101 6.43 -18.43 11.38
C ASN A 101 4.91 -18.34 11.28
N ALA A 102 4.22 -19.23 11.98
CA ALA A 102 2.78 -19.14 12.17
C ALA A 102 2.45 -18.04 13.19
N TRP A 103 1.22 -17.53 13.15
CA TRP A 103 0.70 -16.66 14.19
C TRP A 103 0.64 -17.40 15.53
N THR A 104 0.96 -16.66 16.58
CA THR A 104 0.79 -17.11 17.96
C THR A 104 -0.70 -17.18 18.33
N PRO A 105 -1.07 -18.02 19.32
CA PRO A 105 -2.43 -18.03 19.84
C PRO A 105 -2.89 -16.65 20.34
N GLU A 106 -1.98 -15.88 20.92
CA GLU A 106 -2.25 -14.54 21.44
C GLU A 106 -2.56 -13.53 20.31
N GLU A 107 -1.79 -13.55 19.21
CA GLU A 107 -2.06 -12.73 18.02
C GLU A 107 -3.42 -13.09 17.41
N SER A 108 -3.70 -14.40 17.26
CA SER A 108 -4.98 -14.87 16.71
C SER A 108 -6.17 -14.43 17.57
N ALA A 109 -6.05 -14.52 18.89
CA ALA A 109 -7.11 -14.11 19.81
C ALA A 109 -7.33 -12.58 19.82
N ALA A 110 -6.29 -11.79 19.59
CA ALA A 110 -6.40 -10.34 19.48
C ALA A 110 -7.16 -9.93 18.21
N ASP A 111 -6.87 -10.57 17.07
CA ASP A 111 -7.58 -10.35 15.81
C ASP A 111 -9.04 -10.80 15.90
N ASP A 112 -9.32 -11.95 16.53
CA ASP A 112 -10.68 -12.43 16.77
C ASP A 112 -11.51 -11.46 17.62
N ALA A 113 -10.90 -10.90 18.68
CA ALA A 113 -11.56 -9.91 19.53
C ALA A 113 -11.87 -8.61 18.76
N ALA A 114 -10.96 -8.17 17.89
CA ALA A 114 -11.15 -7.01 17.03
C ALA A 114 -12.28 -7.26 16.01
N LEU A 115 -12.30 -8.43 15.36
CA LEU A 115 -13.34 -8.83 14.41
C LEU A 115 -14.72 -8.96 15.08
N ALA A 116 -14.78 -9.44 16.32
CA ALA A 116 -16.03 -9.52 17.08
C ALA A 116 -16.66 -8.14 17.39
N ALA A 117 -15.86 -7.06 17.36
CA ALA A 117 -16.32 -5.69 17.51
C ALA A 117 -16.73 -5.03 16.17
N ALA A 118 -16.61 -5.75 15.05
CA ALA A 118 -16.99 -5.24 13.74
C ALA A 118 -18.49 -4.90 13.67
N HIS A 119 -18.81 -3.85 12.93
CA HIS A 119 -20.20 -3.42 12.74
C HIS A 119 -20.41 -2.86 11.34
N ASP A 120 -21.66 -3.00 10.87
CA ASP A 120 -22.10 -2.40 9.62
C ASP A 120 -22.26 -0.88 9.78
N TRP A 121 -21.72 -0.14 8.81
CA TRP A 121 -21.67 1.32 8.83
C TRP A 121 -22.99 2.01 8.41
N LEU A 122 -24.09 1.25 8.28
CA LEU A 122 -25.41 1.74 7.84
C LEU A 122 -26.45 1.77 8.97
N ALA A 123 -26.06 2.25 10.16
CA ALA A 123 -26.97 2.70 11.21
C ALA A 123 -26.72 4.18 11.53
#